data_AF-A0ABD1E0M7-F1
#
_entry.id   AF-A0ABD1E0M7-F1
#
_cell.length_a   1.000
_cell.length_b   1.000
_cell.length_c   1.000
_cell.angle_alpha   90.00
_cell.angle_beta   90.00
_cell.angle_gamma   90.00
#
_symmetry.space_group_name_H-M   'P 1'
#
loop_
_entity.id
_entity.type
_entity.pdbx_description
1 polymer ?
#
loop_
_entity_poly.entity_id
_entity_poly.type
_entity_poly.pdbx_seq_one_letter_code
_entity_poly.pdbx_strand_id
1 'polypeptide(L)'
;MHQKLYISSKRTPQIKNFLAANNSMEYMLKRAELKMACYVCEKNCPFLLMDSLPLLCKNIFSDSDICQKIGYKKEKTTQLIKEVLAPFFQKQILEDLKTTNFTLIVDETTDIATQKSLIIVVKYFKEGKIIERVLDLIRVKRELQTLCLLLLKTYYLKVQFLLII
;
A
#
# COMPACT_ATOMS: atom_id res chain seq x y z
N MET A 1 -13.10 38.82 -34.08
CA MET A 1 -12.91 38.54 -32.64
C MET A 1 -13.96 37.56 -32.10
N HIS A 2 -15.26 37.81 -32.34
CA HIS A 2 -16.39 36.97 -31.88
C HIS A 2 -16.35 35.48 -32.29
N GLN A 3 -15.98 35.18 -33.55
CA GLN A 3 -15.90 33.80 -34.04
C GLN A 3 -14.84 32.96 -33.30
N LYS A 4 -13.69 33.57 -33.00
CA LYS A 4 -12.61 32.90 -32.25
C LYS A 4 -13.04 32.60 -30.82
N LEU A 5 -13.74 33.53 -30.17
CA LEU A 5 -14.29 33.34 -28.81
C LEU A 5 -15.38 32.26 -28.78
N TYR A 6 -16.26 32.21 -29.79
CA TYR A 6 -17.29 31.18 -29.91
C TYR A 6 -16.69 29.78 -30.09
N ILE A 7 -15.66 29.65 -30.93
CA ILE A 7 -14.94 28.39 -31.14
C ILE A 7 -14.22 27.96 -29.85
N SER A 8 -13.57 28.88 -29.14
CA SER A 8 -12.94 28.59 -27.85
C SER A 8 -13.96 28.17 -26.79
N SER A 9 -15.12 28.83 -26.72
CA SER A 9 -16.20 28.48 -25.79
C SER A 9 -16.78 27.09 -26.03
N LYS A 10 -16.87 26.63 -27.30
CA LYS A 10 -17.28 25.25 -27.63
C LYS A 10 -16.21 24.20 -27.29
N ARG A 11 -14.93 24.57 -27.29
CA ARG A 11 -13.82 23.66 -26.94
C ARG A 11 -13.64 23.50 -25.44
N THR A 12 -14.09 24.47 -24.64
CA THR A 12 -14.03 24.37 -23.19
C THR A 12 -14.98 23.28 -22.71
N PRO A 13 -14.50 22.20 -22.07
CA PRO A 13 -15.37 21.20 -21.47
C PRO A 13 -16.30 21.86 -20.46
N GLN A 14 -17.60 21.56 -20.56
CA GLN A 14 -18.61 22.18 -19.71
C GLN A 14 -18.41 21.76 -18.25
N ILE A 15 -18.64 22.68 -17.30
CA ILE A 15 -18.48 22.44 -15.86
C ILE A 15 -19.24 21.19 -15.40
N LYS A 16 -20.40 20.90 -15.99
CA LYS A 16 -21.18 19.68 -15.74
C LYS A 16 -20.42 18.37 -16.02
N ASN A 17 -19.43 18.37 -16.93
CA ASN A 17 -18.60 17.22 -17.21
C ASN A 17 -17.53 17.00 -16.12
N PHE A 18 -17.14 18.05 -15.39
CA PHE A 18 -16.27 17.96 -14.22
C PHE A 18 -17.06 17.57 -12.96
N LEU A 19 -18.34 17.92 -12.91
CA LEU A 19 -19.26 17.56 -11.83
C LEU A 19 -19.97 16.22 -12.06
N ALA A 20 -19.76 15.57 -13.21
CA ALA A 20 -20.29 14.24 -13.48
C ALA A 20 -19.63 13.26 -12.51
N ALA A 21 -20.44 12.82 -11.53
CA ALA A 21 -20.08 11.94 -10.45
C ALA A 21 -19.21 10.76 -10.91
N ASN A 22 -18.16 10.46 -10.13
CA ASN A 22 -17.34 9.24 -10.14
C ASN A 22 -17.79 8.24 -11.21
N ASN A 23 -17.10 8.22 -12.35
CA ASN A 23 -17.33 7.21 -13.38
C ASN A 23 -17.29 5.82 -12.72
N SER A 24 -18.45 5.17 -12.57
CA SER A 24 -18.59 3.87 -11.90
C SER A 24 -17.58 2.86 -12.45
N MET A 25 -17.33 2.90 -13.76
CA MET A 25 -16.32 2.08 -14.43
C MET A 25 -14.89 2.36 -13.93
N GLU A 26 -14.49 3.62 -13.77
CA GLU A 26 -13.15 3.99 -13.31
C GLU A 26 -12.92 3.53 -11.86
N TYR A 27 -13.93 3.67 -11.01
CA TYR A 27 -13.90 3.14 -9.65
C TYR A 27 -13.74 1.61 -9.65
N MET A 28 -14.51 0.91 -10.48
CA MET A 28 -14.46 -0.55 -10.58
C MET A 28 -13.10 -1.03 -11.11
N LEU A 29 -12.50 -0.31 -12.06
CA LEU A 29 -11.15 -0.59 -12.54
C LEU A 29 -10.14 -0.43 -11.41
N LYS A 30 -10.09 0.73 -10.75
CA LYS A 30 -9.19 0.98 -9.60
C LYS A 30 -9.33 -0.09 -8.51
N ARG A 31 -10.56 -0.50 -8.20
CA ARG A 31 -10.85 -1.58 -7.25
C ARG A 31 -10.29 -2.93 -7.71
N ALA A 32 -10.41 -3.27 -8.99
CA ALA A 32 -9.85 -4.50 -9.54
C ALA A 32 -8.31 -4.50 -9.48
N GLU A 33 -7.66 -3.39 -9.86
CA GLU A 33 -6.21 -3.26 -9.79
C GLU A 33 -5.69 -3.41 -8.35
N LEU A 34 -6.36 -2.75 -7.39
CA LEU A 34 -6.02 -2.81 -5.98
C LEU A 34 -6.13 -4.24 -5.43
N LYS A 35 -7.23 -4.93 -5.72
CA LYS A 35 -7.46 -6.32 -5.26
C LYS A 35 -6.40 -7.29 -5.77
N MET A 36 -6.02 -7.15 -7.03
CA MET A 36 -5.01 -8.01 -7.64
C MET A 36 -3.61 -7.72 -7.09
N ALA A 37 -3.28 -6.44 -6.87
CA ALA A 37 -2.04 -6.07 -6.18
C ALA A 37 -1.98 -6.67 -4.77
N CYS A 38 -3.07 -6.56 -4.00
CA CYS A 38 -3.19 -7.24 -2.70
C CYS A 38 -3.00 -8.74 -2.82
N TYR A 39 -3.64 -9.39 -3.79
CA TYR A 39 -3.57 -10.84 -3.97
C TYR A 39 -2.14 -11.32 -4.24
N VAL A 40 -1.41 -10.61 -5.10
CA VAL A 40 0.00 -10.92 -5.40
C VAL A 40 0.86 -10.80 -4.14
N CYS A 41 0.65 -9.77 -3.33
CA CYS A 41 1.34 -9.63 -2.04
C CYS A 41 0.98 -10.74 -1.05
N GLU A 42 -0.32 -11.00 -0.88
CA GLU A 42 -0.84 -11.97 0.09
C GLU A 42 -0.34 -13.39 -0.21
N LYS A 43 -0.27 -13.76 -1.49
CA LYS A 43 0.18 -15.09 -1.92
C LYS A 43 1.68 -15.19 -2.17
N ASN A 44 2.44 -14.13 -1.86
CA ASN A 44 3.88 -14.06 -2.12
C ASN A 44 4.22 -14.40 -3.59
N CYS A 45 3.39 -13.95 -4.52
CA CYS A 45 3.60 -14.19 -5.95
C CYS A 45 4.64 -13.21 -6.52
N PRO A 46 5.44 -13.63 -7.53
CA PRO A 46 6.33 -12.72 -8.22
C PRO A 46 5.56 -11.57 -8.88
N PHE A 47 6.02 -10.32 -8.70
CA PHE A 47 5.35 -9.16 -9.31
C PHE A 47 5.39 -9.18 -10.85
N LEU A 48 6.36 -9.91 -11.42
CA LEU A 48 6.45 -10.17 -12.85
C LEU A 48 5.19 -10.86 -13.40
N LEU A 49 4.46 -11.61 -12.57
CA LEU A 49 3.19 -12.23 -12.95
C LEU A 49 2.18 -11.19 -13.47
N MET A 50 2.25 -9.95 -12.99
CA MET A 50 1.35 -8.88 -13.44
C MET A 50 1.61 -8.39 -14.86
N ASP A 51 2.68 -8.83 -15.51
CA ASP A 51 2.91 -8.53 -16.93
C ASP A 51 2.05 -9.43 -17.85
N SER A 52 1.68 -10.64 -17.40
CA SER A 52 0.93 -11.63 -18.19
C SER A 52 -0.47 -11.94 -17.64
N LEU A 53 -0.66 -11.89 -16.32
CA LEU A 53 -1.94 -12.23 -15.69
C LEU A 53 -3.12 -11.38 -16.18
N PRO A 54 -2.99 -10.05 -16.35
CA PRO A 54 -4.06 -9.24 -16.92
C PRO A 54 -4.42 -9.63 -18.36
N LEU A 55 -3.43 -10.04 -19.17
CA LEU A 55 -3.66 -10.50 -20.54
C LEU A 55 -4.44 -11.81 -20.56
N LEU A 56 -4.09 -12.74 -19.66
CA LEU A 56 -4.82 -13.98 -19.48
C LEU A 56 -6.28 -13.70 -19.06
N CYS A 57 -6.50 -12.79 -18.10
CA CYS A 57 -7.85 -12.41 -17.68
C CYS A 57 -8.67 -11.83 -18.84
N LYS A 58 -8.08 -11.03 -19.74
CA LYS A 58 -8.79 -10.53 -20.93
C LYS A 58 -9.20 -11.63 -21.89
N ASN A 59 -8.37 -12.66 -22.02
CA ASN A 59 -8.64 -13.79 -22.90
C ASN A 59 -9.76 -14.68 -22.34
N ILE A 60 -9.71 -14.99 -21.04
CA ILE A 60 -10.70 -15.86 -20.38
C ILE A 60 -12.05 -15.14 -20.23
N PHE A 61 -12.04 -13.86 -19.86
CA PHE A 61 -13.24 -13.07 -19.56
C PHE A 61 -13.48 -12.03 -20.67
N SER A 62 -13.77 -12.52 -21.88
CA SER A 62 -13.98 -11.69 -23.07
C SER A 62 -15.25 -10.83 -23.00
N ASP A 63 -16.23 -11.25 -22.22
CA ASP A 63 -17.52 -10.60 -21.96
C ASP A 63 -17.43 -9.46 -20.92
N SER A 64 -16.33 -9.39 -20.16
CA SER A 64 -16.18 -8.42 -19.08
C SER A 64 -15.48 -7.13 -19.52
N ASP A 65 -16.24 -6.04 -19.62
CA ASP A 65 -15.73 -4.69 -19.89
C ASP A 65 -14.60 -4.26 -18.95
N ILE A 66 -14.67 -4.66 -17.67
CA ILE A 66 -13.65 -4.36 -16.67
C ILE A 66 -12.35 -5.08 -17.04
N CYS A 67 -12.42 -6.39 -17.30
CA CYS A 67 -11.25 -7.17 -17.69
C CYS A 67 -10.60 -6.61 -18.96
N GLN A 68 -11.39 -6.27 -19.98
CA GLN A 68 -10.87 -5.70 -21.23
C GLN A 68 -10.14 -4.37 -21.02
N LYS A 69 -10.61 -3.55 -20.08
CA LYS A 69 -10.04 -2.23 -19.78
C LYS A 69 -8.92 -2.26 -18.73
N ILE A 70 -8.70 -3.37 -18.03
CA ILE A 70 -7.56 -3.51 -17.11
C ILE A 70 -6.25 -3.33 -17.90
N GLY A 71 -5.39 -2.43 -17.44
CA GLY A 71 -4.17 -2.06 -18.17
C GLY A 71 -3.03 -1.67 -17.24
N TYR A 72 -2.70 -2.53 -16.27
CA TYR A 72 -1.59 -2.29 -15.35
C TYR A 72 -0.67 -3.51 -15.30
N LYS A 73 0.62 -3.22 -15.17
CA LYS A 73 1.73 -4.17 -15.20
C LYS A 73 2.47 -4.17 -13.87
N LYS A 74 3.62 -4.85 -13.79
CA LYS A 74 4.43 -4.89 -12.57
C LYS A 74 4.83 -3.52 -12.03
N GLU A 75 5.13 -2.52 -12.88
CA GLU A 75 5.59 -1.20 -12.42
C GLU A 75 4.49 -0.48 -11.67
N LYS A 76 3.28 -0.45 -12.26
CA LYS A 76 2.10 0.16 -11.64
C LYS A 76 1.64 -0.64 -10.42
N THR A 77 1.75 -1.97 -10.45
CA THR A 77 1.48 -2.81 -9.27
C THR A 77 2.43 -2.45 -8.13
N THR A 78 3.73 -2.34 -8.42
CA THR A 78 4.75 -1.97 -7.43
C THR A 78 4.49 -0.59 -6.85
N GLN A 79 4.16 0.40 -7.69
CA GLN A 79 3.84 1.75 -7.23
C GLN A 79 2.57 1.76 -6.37
N LEU A 80 1.54 1.04 -6.77
CA LEU A 80 0.29 0.95 -6.01
C LEU A 80 0.51 0.27 -4.63
N ILE A 81 1.37 -0.75 -4.57
CA ILE A 81 1.76 -1.35 -3.30
C ILE A 81 2.51 -0.34 -2.43
N LYS A 82 3.54 0.32 -2.97
CA LYS A 82 4.41 1.24 -2.23
C LYS A 82 3.71 2.51 -1.75
N GLU A 83 2.91 3.12 -2.61
CA GLU A 83 2.34 4.45 -2.36
C GLU A 83 0.92 4.40 -1.76
N VAL A 84 0.23 3.25 -1.89
CA VAL A 84 -1.17 3.13 -1.43
C VAL A 84 -1.32 2.06 -0.36
N LEU A 85 -1.00 0.80 -0.67
CA LEU A 85 -1.26 -0.31 0.25
C LEU A 85 -0.36 -0.27 1.50
N ALA A 86 0.94 -0.08 1.32
CA ALA A 86 1.88 -0.05 2.44
C ALA A 86 1.57 1.09 3.44
N PRO A 87 1.36 2.35 3.01
CA PRO A 87 0.97 3.42 3.93
C PRO A 87 -0.39 3.18 4.60
N PHE A 88 -1.35 2.60 3.87
CA PHE A 88 -2.66 2.25 4.42
C PHE A 88 -2.55 1.24 5.57
N PHE A 89 -1.87 0.11 5.33
CA PHE A 89 -1.70 -0.92 6.37
C PHE A 89 -0.82 -0.45 7.52
N GLN A 90 0.23 0.34 7.25
CA GLN A 90 1.05 0.92 8.29
C GLN A 90 0.26 1.87 9.18
N LYS A 91 -0.59 2.74 8.59
CA LYS A 91 -1.49 3.61 9.34
C LYS A 91 -2.46 2.81 10.20
N GLN A 92 -3.04 1.74 9.67
CA GLN A 92 -3.94 0.86 10.42
C GLN A 92 -3.25 0.23 11.64
N ILE A 93 -2.01 -0.25 11.48
CA ILE A 93 -1.20 -0.77 12.59
C ILE A 93 -1.01 0.34 13.63
N LEU A 94 -0.55 1.52 13.22
CA LEU A 94 -0.30 2.64 14.14
C LEU A 94 -1.56 3.09 14.90
N GLU A 95 -2.73 3.06 14.27
CA GLU A 95 -4.01 3.36 14.92
C GLU A 95 -4.37 2.31 16.00
N ASP A 96 -4.11 1.03 15.73
CA ASP A 96 -4.31 -0.03 16.70
C ASP A 96 -3.35 0.10 17.91
N LEU A 97 -2.08 0.44 17.65
CA LEU A 97 -1.06 0.58 18.71
C LEU A 97 -1.30 1.78 19.64
N LYS A 98 -2.05 2.80 19.20
CA LYS A 98 -2.42 3.95 20.04
C LYS A 98 -3.46 3.60 21.11
N THR A 99 -4.22 2.53 20.91
CA THR A 99 -5.36 2.17 21.77
C THR A 99 -5.16 0.87 22.53
N THR A 100 -4.05 0.16 22.28
CA THR A 100 -3.79 -1.16 22.85
C THR A 100 -2.37 -1.24 23.40
N ASN A 101 -2.19 -2.01 24.47
CA ASN A 101 -0.86 -2.41 24.90
C ASN A 101 -0.29 -3.40 23.87
N PHE A 102 1.00 -3.24 23.58
CA PHE A 102 1.68 -4.04 22.58
C PHE A 102 3.09 -4.42 23.03
N THR A 103 3.61 -5.46 22.41
CA THR A 103 5.01 -5.89 22.51
C THR A 103 5.68 -5.71 21.16
N LEU A 104 6.93 -5.24 21.18
CA LEU A 104 7.78 -5.20 20.01
C LEU A 104 8.76 -6.37 20.06
N ILE A 105 8.87 -7.08 18.95
CA ILE A 105 9.87 -8.11 18.71
C ILE A 105 10.81 -7.55 17.65
N VAL A 106 12.08 -7.44 18.00
CA VAL A 106 13.12 -6.96 17.08
C VAL A 106 14.09 -8.09 16.87
N ASP A 107 14.24 -8.52 15.62
CA ASP A 107 15.13 -9.61 15.25
C ASP A 107 16.15 -9.17 14.19
N GLU A 108 17.38 -9.64 14.32
CA GLU A 108 18.47 -9.37 13.39
C GLU A 108 18.56 -10.49 12.37
N THR A 109 18.39 -10.13 11.11
CA THR A 109 18.53 -11.06 9.99
C THR A 109 19.72 -10.64 9.14
N THR A 110 20.51 -11.61 8.70
CA THR A 110 21.62 -11.41 7.75
C THR A 110 21.23 -11.99 6.41
N ASP A 111 21.20 -11.15 5.38
CA ASP A 111 21.09 -11.62 4.00
C ASP A 111 22.42 -12.27 3.57
N ILE A 112 22.36 -13.19 2.61
CA ILE A 112 23.51 -13.88 1.99
C ILE A 112 24.55 -12.86 1.47
N ALA A 113 24.09 -11.65 1.13
CA ALA A 113 24.91 -10.52 0.69
C ALA A 113 25.59 -9.72 1.83
N THR A 114 25.74 -10.26 3.05
CA THR A 114 26.34 -9.60 4.24
C THR A 114 25.63 -8.33 4.75
N GLN A 115 24.43 -8.04 4.23
CA GLN A 115 23.64 -6.91 4.71
C GLN A 115 22.83 -7.32 5.95
N LYS A 116 23.08 -6.64 7.06
CA LYS A 116 22.28 -6.78 8.29
C LYS A 116 20.97 -5.99 8.14
N SER A 117 19.85 -6.64 8.44
CA SER A 117 18.54 -6.01 8.47
C SER A 117 17.83 -6.35 9.77
N LEU A 118 17.19 -5.36 10.39
CA LEU A 118 16.33 -5.55 11.55
C LEU A 118 14.89 -5.64 11.09
N ILE A 119 14.24 -6.75 11.41
CA ILE A 119 12.79 -6.86 11.28
C ILE A 119 12.16 -6.47 12.61
N ILE A 120 11.15 -5.61 12.54
CA ILE A 120 10.37 -5.17 13.69
C ILE A 120 8.97 -5.74 13.52
N VAL A 121 8.59 -6.60 14.46
CA VAL A 121 7.26 -7.19 14.53
C VAL A 121 6.55 -6.63 15.76
N VAL A 122 5.27 -6.33 15.62
CA VAL A 122 4.43 -5.88 16.73
C VAL A 122 3.36 -6.93 17.03
N LYS A 123 3.15 -7.16 18.32
CA LYS A 123 2.16 -8.10 18.84
C LYS A 123 1.23 -7.38 19.82
N TYR A 124 -0.06 -7.41 19.56
CA TYR A 124 -1.06 -6.68 20.37
C TYR A 124 -2.38 -7.45 20.44
N PHE A 125 -3.20 -7.17 21.44
CA PHE A 125 -4.51 -7.80 21.60
C PHE A 125 -5.62 -6.91 21.05
N LYS A 126 -6.43 -7.44 20.14
CA LYS A 126 -7.57 -6.73 19.54
C LYS A 126 -8.69 -7.72 19.23
N GLU A 127 -9.92 -7.33 19.55
CA GLU A 127 -11.13 -8.11 19.22
C GLU A 127 -11.07 -9.59 19.66
N GLY A 128 -10.57 -9.83 20.88
CA GLY A 128 -10.49 -11.19 21.44
C GLY A 128 -9.33 -12.04 20.89
N LYS A 129 -8.46 -11.47 20.06
CA LYS A 129 -7.36 -12.19 19.40
C LYS A 129 -6.03 -11.49 19.58
N ILE A 130 -4.98 -12.29 19.62
CA ILE A 130 -3.60 -11.80 19.51
C ILE A 130 -3.32 -11.58 18.02
N ILE A 131 -2.99 -10.34 17.67
CA ILE A 131 -2.59 -9.93 16.33
C ILE A 131 -1.08 -9.76 16.31
N GLU A 132 -0.45 -10.32 15.27
CA GLU A 132 0.98 -10.18 15.02
C GLU A 132 1.19 -9.64 13.60
N ARG A 133 1.94 -8.55 13.46
CA ARG A 133 2.19 -7.88 12.18
C ARG A 133 3.61 -7.35 12.09
N VAL A 134 4.19 -7.41 10.90
CA VAL A 134 5.45 -6.72 10.60
C VAL A 134 5.19 -5.22 10.58
N LEU A 135 5.91 -4.47 11.41
CA LEU A 135 5.84 -3.02 11.49
C LEU A 135 6.81 -2.36 10.50
N ASP A 136 8.05 -2.86 10.44
CA ASP A 136 9.09 -2.31 9.57
C ASP A 136 10.23 -3.31 9.32
N LEU A 137 10.99 -3.08 8.25
CA LEU A 137 12.23 -3.80 7.93
C LEU A 137 13.32 -2.77 7.62
N ILE A 138 14.29 -2.65 8.52
CA ILE A 138 15.28 -1.58 8.49
C ILE A 138 16.64 -2.15 8.13
N ARG A 139 17.23 -1.63 7.06
CA ARG A 139 18.61 -1.99 6.69
C ARG A 139 19.59 -1.28 7.60
N VAL A 140 20.52 -2.03 8.16
CA VAL A 140 21.44 -1.53 9.18
C VAL A 140 22.89 -1.62 8.68
N LYS A 141 23.63 -0.52 8.83
CA LYS A 141 25.06 -0.44 8.45
C LYS A 141 26.03 -0.55 9.64
N ARG A 142 25.58 -0.36 10.89
CA ARG A 142 26.40 -0.34 12.12
C ARG A 142 25.65 -0.97 13.31
N GLU A 143 26.38 -1.35 14.36
CA GLU A 143 25.92 -2.16 15.51
C GLU A 143 24.58 -1.75 16.16
N LEU A 144 23.84 -2.75 16.65
CA LEU A 144 22.42 -2.72 17.00
C LEU A 144 22.02 -1.77 18.13
N GLN A 145 22.91 -1.52 19.09
CA GLN A 145 22.52 -0.97 20.39
C GLN A 145 22.00 0.46 20.29
N THR A 146 22.59 1.28 19.42
CA THR A 146 22.18 2.69 19.25
C THR A 146 20.90 2.82 18.41
N LEU A 147 20.62 1.85 17.52
CA LEU A 147 19.48 1.90 16.62
C LEU A 147 18.18 1.49 17.32
N CYS A 148 18.20 0.44 18.15
CA CYS A 148 17.01 0.02 18.91
C CYS A 148 16.45 1.15 19.78
N LEU A 149 17.30 1.93 20.45
CA LEU A 149 16.88 3.09 21.24
C LEU A 149 16.29 4.21 20.38
N LEU A 150 16.84 4.48 19.19
CA LEU A 150 16.31 5.47 18.26
C LEU A 150 14.97 5.03 17.64
N LEU A 151 14.82 3.73 17.38
CA LEU A 151 13.61 3.13 16.84
C LEU A 151 12.49 3.13 17.87
N LEU A 152 12.79 2.68 19.10
CA LEU A 152 11.87 2.81 20.22
C LEU A 152 11.48 4.27 20.39
N LYS A 153 12.42 5.22 20.40
CA LYS A 153 12.08 6.64 20.54
C LYS A 153 11.23 7.16 19.38
N THR A 154 11.51 6.77 18.13
CA THR A 154 10.75 7.21 16.95
C THR A 154 9.31 6.65 16.94
N TYR A 155 9.14 5.38 17.27
CA TYR A 155 7.83 4.73 17.30
C TYR A 155 7.05 5.08 18.58
N TYR A 156 7.72 5.19 19.73
CA TYR A 156 7.14 5.65 20.99
C TYR A 156 6.68 7.11 20.91
N LEU A 157 7.46 8.01 20.28
CA LEU A 157 7.06 9.40 20.04
C LEU A 157 5.89 9.53 19.06
N LYS A 158 5.73 8.59 18.11
CA LYS A 158 4.60 8.56 17.18
C LYS A 158 3.31 7.98 17.79
N VAL A 159 3.40 7.24 18.90
CA VAL A 159 2.29 6.49 19.49
C VAL A 159 1.69 7.16 20.75
N GLN A 160 2.43 7.99 21.49
CA GLN A 160 1.95 8.86 22.60
C GLN A 160 1.13 8.16 23.73
N PHE A 161 1.76 8.03 24.92
CA PHE A 161 1.32 7.44 26.24
C PHE A 161 1.38 5.90 26.37
N LEU A 162 1.74 5.24 27.49
CA LEU A 162 2.15 5.61 28.87
C LEU A 162 3.24 4.58 29.29
N LEU A 163 4.41 5.03 29.77
CA LEU A 163 5.45 4.15 30.32
C LEU A 163 5.02 3.82 31.76
N ILE A 164 4.64 2.58 32.05
CA ILE A 164 4.71 2.08 33.42
C ILE A 164 6.01 1.28 33.49
N ILE A 165 6.89 1.79 34.34
CA ILE A 165 8.27 1.38 34.60
C ILE A 165 8.30 -0.07 35.09
#